data_AF-A0A7Y4ZIR8-F1
#
_entry.id   AF-A0A7Y4ZIR8-F1
#
_cell.length_a   1.000
_cell.length_b   1.000
_cell.length_c   1.000
_cell.angle_alpha   90.00
_cell.angle_beta   90.00
_cell.angle_gamma   90.00
#
_symmetry.space_group_name_H-M   'P 1'
#
loop_
_entity.id
_entity.type
_entity.pdbx_description
1 polymer ?
#
loop_
_entity_poly.entity_id
_entity_poly.type
_entity_poly.pdbx_seq_one_letter_code
_entity_poly.pdbx_strand_id
1 'polypeptide(L)'
;MAQVLAYFRKNKHRMRYAEWKREGFMIGSGMVEAACKTLVAQRLKLSGMRWGSHGAQAILTMRGWDQSERFDQAWALLAATYQSEVHVLANVVDITPKPPRKTRRRPPR
;
A
#
# COMPACT_ATOMS: atom_id res chain seq x y z
N MET A 1 -4.64 -36.99 -20.02
CA MET A 1 -5.94 -36.42 -20.44
C MET A 1 -7.08 -36.72 -19.46
N ALA A 2 -7.24 -37.95 -18.95
CA ALA A 2 -8.30 -38.29 -17.99
C ALA A 2 -8.30 -37.42 -16.71
N GLN A 3 -7.13 -37.13 -16.14
CA GLN A 3 -6.98 -36.35 -14.91
C GLN A 3 -7.44 -34.88 -15.06
N VAL A 4 -7.17 -34.27 -16.21
CA VAL A 4 -7.56 -32.89 -16.51
C VAL A 4 -9.08 -32.78 -16.66
N LEU A 5 -9.70 -33.74 -17.34
CA LEU A 5 -11.17 -33.80 -17.48
C LEU A 5 -11.86 -34.00 -16.12
N ALA A 6 -11.32 -34.87 -15.27
CA ALA A 6 -11.84 -35.06 -13.91
C ALA A 6 -11.76 -33.77 -13.08
N TYR A 7 -10.65 -33.03 -13.18
CA TYR A 7 -10.47 -31.75 -12.51
C TYR A 7 -11.50 -30.71 -12.95
N PHE A 8 -11.70 -30.52 -14.26
CA PHE A 8 -12.70 -29.57 -14.77
C PHE A 8 -14.13 -29.95 -14.39
N ARG A 9 -14.48 -31.24 -14.45
CA ARG A 9 -15.80 -31.72 -14.02
C ARG A 9 -16.04 -31.43 -12.54
N LYS A 10 -15.07 -31.72 -11.67
CA LYS A 10 -15.15 -31.44 -10.22
C LYS A 10 -15.31 -29.94 -9.93
N ASN A 11 -14.62 -29.09 -10.69
CA ASN A 11 -14.58 -27.65 -10.46
C ASN A 11 -15.56 -26.84 -11.31
N LYS A 12 -16.47 -27.49 -12.06
CA LYS A 12 -17.45 -26.81 -12.95
C LYS A 12 -18.24 -25.71 -12.23
N HIS A 13 -18.58 -25.91 -10.96
CA HIS A 13 -19.29 -24.92 -10.13
C HIS A 13 -18.54 -23.59 -9.95
N ARG A 14 -17.21 -23.58 -10.12
CA ARG A 14 -16.32 -22.40 -10.08
C ARG A 14 -16.05 -21.80 -11.45
N MET A 15 -16.66 -22.31 -12.52
CA MET A 15 -16.39 -21.86 -13.89
C MET A 15 -17.52 -20.99 -14.43
N ARG A 16 -18.16 -20.17 -13.57
CA ARG A 16 -19.24 -19.24 -13.96
C ARG A 16 -18.69 -17.99 -14.65
N TYR A 17 -17.76 -18.17 -15.59
CA TYR A 17 -17.01 -17.08 -16.20
C TYR A 17 -17.90 -16.07 -16.94
N ALA A 18 -18.99 -16.52 -17.57
CA ALA A 18 -19.91 -15.61 -18.28
C ALA A 18 -20.67 -14.69 -17.33
N GLU A 19 -21.12 -15.21 -16.19
CA GLU A 19 -21.75 -14.45 -15.11
C GLU A 19 -20.77 -13.44 -14.53
N TRP A 20 -19.57 -13.89 -14.16
CA TRP A 20 -18.55 -13.01 -13.59
C TRP A 20 -18.08 -11.91 -14.53
N LYS A 21 -17.96 -12.21 -15.83
CA LYS A 21 -17.63 -11.22 -16.84
C LYS A 21 -18.75 -10.18 -17.00
N ARG A 22 -20.02 -10.60 -16.95
CA ARG A 22 -21.17 -9.69 -16.97
C ARG A 22 -21.22 -8.78 -15.74
N GLU A 23 -20.81 -9.29 -14.58
CA GLU A 23 -20.73 -8.54 -13.32
C GLU A 23 -19.48 -7.63 -13.24
N GLY A 24 -18.61 -7.65 -14.25
CA GLY A 24 -17.41 -6.81 -14.31
C GLY A 24 -16.26 -7.31 -13.44
N PHE A 25 -16.31 -8.55 -12.96
CA PHE A 25 -15.19 -9.12 -12.20
C PHE A 25 -13.95 -9.32 -13.07
N MET A 26 -12.80 -9.03 -12.49
CA MET A 26 -11.50 -9.35 -13.09
C MET A 26 -11.22 -10.85 -12.99
N ILE A 27 -11.60 -11.60 -14.03
CA ILE A 27 -11.43 -13.07 -14.10
C ILE A 27 -10.11 -13.52 -14.75
N GLY A 28 -9.31 -12.59 -15.27
CA GLY A 28 -8.02 -12.88 -15.89
C GLY A 28 -6.90 -12.94 -14.86
N SER A 29 -5.97 -13.90 -15.00
CA SER A 29 -4.84 -14.06 -14.07
C SER A 29 -3.76 -12.99 -14.23
N GLY A 30 -3.65 -12.36 -15.39
CA GLY A 30 -2.54 -11.44 -15.71
C GLY A 30 -2.37 -10.28 -14.73
N MET A 31 -3.47 -9.63 -14.31
CA MET A 31 -3.40 -8.54 -13.33
C MET A 31 -2.97 -9.04 -11.94
N VAL A 32 -3.45 -10.22 -11.54
CA VAL A 32 -3.11 -10.85 -10.26
C VAL A 32 -1.64 -11.29 -10.25
N GLU A 33 -1.16 -11.88 -11.34
CA GLU A 33 0.23 -12.29 -11.52
C GLU A 33 1.17 -11.08 -11.56
N ALA A 34 0.78 -10.01 -12.27
CA ALA A 34 1.51 -8.75 -12.29
C ALA A 34 1.63 -8.16 -10.87
N ALA A 35 0.53 -8.07 -10.12
CA ALA A 35 0.55 -7.61 -8.74
C ALA A 35 1.42 -8.51 -7.84
N CYS A 36 1.34 -9.84 -7.97
CA CYS A 36 2.22 -10.76 -7.24
C CYS A 36 3.70 -10.50 -7.55
N LYS A 37 4.02 -10.15 -8.80
CA LYS A 37 5.38 -9.85 -9.24
C LYS A 37 5.87 -8.50 -8.73
N THR A 38 5.10 -7.43 -8.90
CA THR A 38 5.53 -6.04 -8.64
C THR A 38 5.29 -5.60 -7.20
N LEU A 39 4.25 -6.08 -6.55
CA LEU A 39 3.91 -5.71 -5.18
C LEU A 39 4.62 -6.64 -4.18
N VAL A 40 4.42 -7.94 -4.34
CA VAL A 40 4.86 -8.95 -3.36
C VAL A 40 6.31 -9.35 -3.59
N ALA A 41 6.61 -9.93 -4.76
CA ALA A 41 7.90 -10.57 -4.99
C ALA A 41 9.06 -9.58 -4.94
N GLN A 42 8.88 -8.36 -5.48
CA GLN A 42 9.89 -7.31 -5.46
C GLN A 42 10.39 -6.94 -4.05
N ARG A 43 9.57 -7.13 -3.00
CA ARG A 43 9.95 -6.69 -1.65
C ARG A 43 9.99 -7.78 -0.59
N LEU A 44 9.20 -8.84 -0.73
CA LEU A 44 9.06 -9.88 0.29
C LEU A 44 9.79 -11.19 -0.04
N LYS A 45 10.24 -11.39 -1.29
CA LYS A 45 10.91 -12.63 -1.76
C LYS A 45 12.41 -12.47 -2.04
N LEU A 46 13.08 -11.46 -1.48
CA LEU A 46 14.52 -11.30 -1.67
C LEU A 46 15.33 -12.20 -0.72
N SER A 47 16.60 -12.41 -1.05
CA SER A 47 17.50 -13.29 -0.29
C SER A 47 17.60 -12.87 1.19
N GLY A 48 17.61 -13.86 2.08
CA GLY A 48 17.73 -13.66 3.52
C GLY A 48 16.51 -13.06 4.22
N MET A 49 15.43 -12.74 3.49
CA MET A 49 14.26 -12.11 4.08
C MET A 49 13.38 -13.10 4.83
N ARG A 50 12.96 -12.70 6.03
CA ARG A 50 11.92 -13.37 6.82
C ARG A 50 10.93 -12.33 7.30
N TRP A 51 9.65 -12.62 7.14
CA TRP A 51 8.57 -11.72 7.52
C TRP A 51 7.58 -12.46 8.40
N GLY A 52 7.18 -11.85 9.50
CA GLY A 52 5.91 -12.21 10.15
C GLY A 52 4.74 -11.66 9.35
N SER A 53 3.56 -12.28 9.48
CA SER A 53 2.36 -11.90 8.73
C SER A 53 2.01 -10.41 8.88
N HIS A 54 2.12 -9.88 10.10
CA HIS A 54 1.84 -8.47 10.37
C HIS A 54 2.83 -7.53 9.66
N GLY A 55 4.13 -7.82 9.74
CA GLY A 55 5.17 -7.01 9.08
C GLY A 55 5.07 -7.08 7.55
N ALA A 56 4.81 -8.26 6.99
CA ALA A 56 4.56 -8.42 5.56
C ALA A 56 3.37 -7.58 5.11
N GLN A 57 2.24 -7.64 5.83
CA GLN A 57 1.04 -6.89 5.50
C GLN A 57 1.26 -5.38 5.56
N ALA A 58 1.97 -4.88 6.58
CA ALA A 58 2.29 -3.46 6.70
C ALA A 58 3.07 -2.94 5.47
N ILE A 59 4.08 -3.69 5.02
CA ILE A 59 4.86 -3.35 3.82
C ILE A 59 4.00 -3.40 2.55
N LEU A 60 3.19 -4.45 2.38
CA LEU A 60 2.32 -4.58 1.20
C LEU A 60 1.25 -3.49 1.14
N THR A 61 0.71 -3.07 2.28
CA THR A 61 -0.32 -2.03 2.36
C THR A 61 0.23 -0.70 1.86
N MET A 62 1.39 -0.27 2.38
CA MET A 62 2.05 0.96 1.95
C MET A 62 2.42 0.93 0.46
N ARG A 63 3.00 -0.19 -0.01
CA ARG A 63 3.32 -0.36 -1.45
C ARG A 63 2.07 -0.39 -2.32
N GLY A 64 0.96 -0.91 -1.80
CA GLY A 64 -0.31 -0.94 -2.52
C GLY A 64 -0.84 0.45 -2.77
N TRP A 65 -0.74 1.34 -1.78
CA TRP A 65 -1.11 2.75 -1.94
C TRP A 65 -0.23 3.47 -2.95
N ASP A 66 1.08 3.24 -2.90
CA ASP A 66 2.05 3.81 -3.85
C ASP A 66 1.78 3.36 -5.30
N GLN A 67 1.71 2.04 -5.56
CA GLN A 67 1.49 1.51 -6.91
C GLN A 67 0.10 1.80 -7.49
N SER A 68 -0.86 2.17 -6.65
CA SER A 68 -2.18 2.58 -7.11
C SER A 68 -2.34 4.10 -7.21
N GLU A 69 -1.29 4.88 -6.96
CA GLU A 69 -1.32 6.35 -6.94
C GLU A 69 -2.31 6.92 -5.90
N ARG A 70 -2.54 6.18 -4.82
CA ARG A 70 -3.50 6.50 -3.74
C ARG A 70 -2.82 6.80 -2.41
N PHE A 71 -1.51 7.00 -2.42
CA PHE A 71 -0.72 7.27 -1.22
C PHE A 71 -1.28 8.44 -0.42
N ASP A 72 -1.46 9.59 -1.06
CA ASP A 72 -1.92 10.80 -0.35
C ASP A 72 -3.30 10.64 0.27
N GLN A 73 -4.22 9.99 -0.44
CA GLN A 73 -5.59 9.72 0.05
C GLN A 73 -5.55 8.79 1.26
N ALA A 74 -4.79 7.70 1.18
CA ALA A 74 -4.67 6.74 2.27
C ALA A 74 -3.95 7.35 3.48
N TRP A 75 -2.89 8.15 3.23
CA TRP A 75 -2.14 8.83 4.27
C TRP A 75 -2.98 9.86 5.01
N ALA A 76 -3.80 10.64 4.30
CA ALA A 76 -4.71 11.60 4.92
C ALA A 76 -5.68 10.91 5.91
N LEU A 77 -6.22 9.74 5.56
CA LEU A 77 -7.09 8.94 6.44
C LEU A 77 -6.32 8.39 7.66
N LEU A 78 -5.10 7.88 7.43
CA LEU A 78 -4.26 7.35 8.50
C LEU A 78 -3.86 8.45 9.50
N ALA A 79 -3.36 9.58 9.01
CA ALA A 79 -2.90 10.72 9.82
C ALA A 79 -4.04 11.38 10.61
N ALA A 80 -5.27 11.35 10.10
CA ALA A 80 -6.44 11.80 10.84
C ALA A 80 -6.78 10.89 12.03
N THR A 81 -6.46 9.60 11.94
CA THR A 81 -6.84 8.58 12.94
C THR A 81 -5.72 8.33 13.95
N TYR A 82 -4.48 8.25 13.48
CA TYR A 82 -3.32 7.86 14.28
C TYR A 82 -2.46 9.09 14.56
N GLN A 83 -2.59 9.60 15.78
CA GLN A 83 -1.78 10.67 16.31
C GLN A 83 -1.06 10.17 17.56
N SER A 84 0.20 10.57 17.71
CA SER A 84 1.00 10.26 18.89
C SER A 84 1.75 11.52 19.28
N GLU A 85 1.79 11.80 20.59
CA GLU A 85 2.57 12.90 21.10
C GLU A 85 4.06 12.57 20.96
N VAL A 86 4.79 13.43 20.24
CA VAL A 86 6.23 13.29 20.04
C VAL A 86 6.94 14.33 20.89
N HIS A 87 7.63 13.89 21.93
CA HIS A 87 8.50 14.77 22.72
C HIS A 87 9.84 14.96 21.99
N VAL A 88 10.10 16.19 21.57
CA VAL A 88 11.38 16.54 20.96
C VAL A 88 12.43 16.69 22.07
N LEU A 89 13.55 15.98 21.96
CA LEU A 89 14.67 16.14 22.90
C LEU A 89 15.25 17.56 22.79
N ALA A 90 15.72 18.13 23.90
CA ALA A 90 16.24 19.50 23.96
C ALA A 90 17.39 19.81 22.97
N ASN A 91 18.02 18.78 22.41
CA ASN A 91 19.20 18.88 21.56
C ASN A 91 18.89 18.67 20.06
N VAL A 92 17.62 18.62 19.65
CA VAL A 92 17.26 18.50 18.23
C VAL A 92 17.37 19.87 17.56
N VAL A 93 18.27 19.98 16.58
CA VAL A 93 18.39 21.17 15.72
C VAL A 93 17.39 21.02 14.57
N ASP A 94 16.52 22.02 14.39
CA ASP A 94 15.61 22.09 13.26
C ASP A 94 16.40 22.07 11.94
N ILE A 95 16.23 21.02 11.13
CA ILE A 95 16.80 20.94 9.76
C ILE A 95 16.05 21.88 8.81
N THR A 96 14.80 22.22 9.13
CA THR A 96 13.99 23.13 8.34
C THR A 96 14.38 24.57 8.66
N PRO A 97 14.71 25.41 7.65
CA PRO A 97 15.03 26.81 7.90
C PRO A 97 13.82 27.52 8.52
N LYS A 98 14.03 28.16 9.68
CA LYS A 98 12.99 28.98 10.31
C LYS A 98 12.61 30.13 9.39
N PRO A 99 11.30 30.40 9.18
CA PRO A 99 10.87 31.55 8.40
C PRO A 99 11.42 32.85 9.01
N PRO A 100 11.73 33.86 8.17
CA PRO A 100 12.33 35.10 8.64
C PRO A 100 11.43 35.76 9.68
N ARG A 101 12.04 36.11 10.81
CA ARG A 101 11.36 36.75 11.94
C ARG A 101 10.84 38.11 11.46
N LYS A 102 9.52 38.30 11.40
CA LYS A 102 8.90 39.59 11.05
C LYS A 102 9.36 40.64 12.06
N THR A 103 10.28 41.53 11.67
CA THR A 103 10.64 42.71 12.44
C THR A 103 9.42 43.62 12.50
N ARG A 104 8.77 43.67 13.67
CA ARG A 104 7.75 44.70 13.94
C ARG A 104 8.45 46.06 13.87
N ARG A 105 8.22 46.79 12.78
CA ARG A 105 8.61 48.20 12.68
C ARG A 105 7.83 48.96 13.74
N ARG A 106 8.54 49.57 14.69
CA ARG A 106 7.95 50.45 15.70
C ARG A 106 7.52 51.75 15.00
N PRO A 107 6.30 52.26 15.21
CA PRO A 107 5.87 53.49 14.56
C PRO A 107 6.70 54.68 15.08
N PRO A 108 6.97 55.70 14.23
CA PRO A 108 7.69 56.90 14.64
C PRO A 108 6.86 57.72 15.65
N ARG A 109 7.56 58.42 16.55
CA ARG A 109 6.99 59.29 17.59
C ARG A 109 6.37 60.54 17.01
#